data_AF-A0A4S8MCH7-F1
#
_entry.id   AF-A0A4S8MCH7-F1
#
_cell.length_a   1.000
_cell.length_b   1.000
_cell.length_c   1.000
_cell.angle_alpha   90.00
_cell.angle_beta   90.00
_cell.angle_gamma   90.00
#
_symmetry.space_group_name_H-M   'P 1'
#
loop_
_entity.id
_entity.type
_entity.pdbx_description
1 polymer ?
#
loop_
_entity_poly.entity_id
_entity_poly.type
_entity_poly.pdbx_seq_one_letter_code
_entity_poly.pdbx_strand_id
1 'polypeptide(L)'
;VSELLALLDKLIQELDERKEKIARAKNLLSPIRRLPAEMLTEIFMNYIEPDAQRLYNALPRPLLLSQICAQWRNLVQFTPCLW
;
A
#
# COMPACT_ATOMS: atom_id res chain seq x y z
N VAL A 1 36.29 -10.63 -23.27
CA VAL A 1 35.93 -10.27 -21.88
C VAL A 1 34.92 -9.12 -21.85
N SER A 2 35.18 -7.99 -22.51
CA SER A 2 34.24 -6.85 -22.55
C SER A 2 32.85 -7.18 -23.13
N GLU A 3 32.78 -7.94 -24.23
CA GLU A 3 31.50 -8.37 -24.82
C GLU A 3 30.67 -9.29 -23.89
N LEU A 4 31.35 -10.15 -23.11
CA LEU A 4 30.69 -11.04 -22.16
C LEU A 4 30.10 -10.25 -20.99
N LEU A 5 30.82 -9.23 -20.49
CA LEU A 5 30.31 -8.32 -19.46
C LEU A 5 29.11 -7.52 -19.97
N ALA A 6 29.19 -6.98 -21.18
CA ALA A 6 28.08 -6.24 -21.79
C ALA A 6 26.82 -7.11 -21.98
N LEU A 7 26.99 -8.39 -22.33
CA LEU A 7 25.87 -9.31 -22.43
C LEU A 7 25.26 -9.63 -21.06
N LEU A 8 26.09 -9.80 -20.03
CA LEU A 8 25.65 -10.03 -18.66
C LEU A 8 24.83 -8.84 -18.14
N ASP A 9 25.33 -7.61 -18.33
CA ASP A 9 24.64 -6.38 -17.91
C ASP A 9 23.27 -6.25 -18.59
N LYS A 10 23.21 -6.55 -19.90
CA LYS A 10 21.95 -6.55 -20.64
C LYS A 10 20.92 -7.55 -20.08
N LEU A 11 21.37 -8.75 -19.72
CA LEU A 11 20.48 -9.78 -19.15
C LEU A 11 20.00 -9.41 -17.75
N ILE A 12 20.87 -8.81 -16.93
CA ILE A 12 20.49 -8.29 -15.61
C ILE A 12 19.43 -7.19 -15.75
N GLN A 13 19.66 -6.24 -16.67
CA GLN A 13 18.71 -5.17 -16.95
C GLN A 13 17.36 -5.74 -17.41
N GLU A 14 17.35 -6.70 -18.33
CA GLU A 14 16.08 -7.31 -18.77
C GLU A 14 15.37 -8.04 -17.63
N LEU A 15 16.11 -8.75 -16.76
CA LEU A 15 15.52 -9.39 -15.58
C LEU A 15 14.89 -8.38 -14.62
N ASP A 16 15.55 -7.26 -14.37
CA ASP A 16 15.03 -6.23 -13.46
C ASP A 16 13.79 -5.53 -14.04
N GLU A 17 13.78 -5.24 -15.33
CA GLU A 17 12.58 -4.72 -16.02
C GLU A 17 11.40 -5.70 -15.94
N ARG A 18 11.65 -7.01 -16.10
CA ARG A 18 10.62 -8.05 -15.99
C ARG A 18 10.10 -8.16 -14.57
N LYS A 19 10.98 -8.15 -13.57
CA LYS A 19 10.61 -8.17 -12.15
C LYS A 19 9.76 -6.95 -11.80
N GLU A 20 10.13 -5.77 -12.28
CA GLU A 20 9.38 -4.55 -12.01
C GLU A 20 7.97 -4.62 -12.62
N LYS A 21 7.84 -5.10 -13.87
CA LYS A 21 6.53 -5.32 -14.51
C LYS A 21 5.65 -6.27 -13.69
N ILE A 22 6.21 -7.38 -13.20
CA ILE A 22 5.49 -8.33 -12.35
C ILE A 22 5.09 -7.69 -11.02
N ALA A 23 5.99 -6.94 -10.38
CA ALA A 23 5.71 -6.27 -9.12
C ALA A 23 4.57 -5.24 -9.27
N ARG A 24 4.58 -4.44 -10.35
CA ARG A 24 3.50 -3.51 -10.68
C ARG A 24 2.17 -4.23 -10.89
N ALA A 25 2.15 -5.33 -11.65
CA ALA A 25 0.94 -6.13 -11.85
C ALA A 25 0.41 -6.73 -10.54
N LYS A 26 1.29 -7.30 -9.70
CA LYS A 26 0.92 -7.81 -8.37
C LYS A 26 0.35 -6.72 -7.47
N ASN A 27 0.93 -5.52 -7.50
CA ASN A 27 0.45 -4.38 -6.73
C ASN A 27 -0.95 -3.94 -7.17
N LEU A 28 -1.24 -3.92 -8.47
CA LEU A 28 -2.58 -3.59 -8.99
C LEU A 28 -3.62 -4.66 -8.63
N LEU A 29 -3.22 -5.93 -8.66
CA LEU A 29 -4.07 -7.06 -8.32
C LEU A 29 -4.12 -7.35 -6.82
N SER A 30 -3.49 -6.52 -5.99
CA SER A 30 -3.43 -6.77 -4.55
C SER A 30 -4.85 -6.77 -3.96
N PRO A 31 -5.15 -7.70 -3.02
CA PRO A 31 -6.50 -7.84 -2.48
C PRO A 31 -7.04 -6.53 -1.92
N ILE A 32 -6.17 -5.73 -1.29
CA ILE A 32 -6.57 -4.51 -0.61
C ILE A 32 -7.11 -3.40 -1.53
N ARG A 33 -6.77 -3.42 -2.82
CA ARG A 33 -7.35 -2.51 -3.83
C ARG A 33 -8.68 -3.00 -4.40
N ARG A 34 -8.97 -4.29 -4.21
CA ARG A 34 -10.15 -4.98 -4.75
C ARG A 34 -11.23 -5.21 -3.70
N LEU A 35 -10.92 -4.96 -2.42
CA LEU A 35 -11.89 -5.05 -1.34
C LEU A 35 -12.98 -3.99 -1.53
N PRO A 36 -14.25 -4.35 -1.28
CA PRO A 36 -15.32 -3.37 -1.14
C PRO A 36 -15.01 -2.34 -0.04
N ALA A 37 -15.62 -1.17 -0.15
CA ALA A 37 -15.43 -0.07 0.78
C ALA A 37 -15.85 -0.43 2.21
N GLU A 38 -16.89 -1.26 2.34
CA GLU A 38 -17.43 -1.77 3.60
C GLU A 38 -16.40 -2.63 4.32
N MET A 39 -15.78 -3.58 3.60
CA MET A 39 -14.74 -4.44 4.18
C MET A 39 -13.50 -3.65 4.60
N LEU A 40 -13.08 -2.66 3.80
CA LEU A 40 -11.99 -1.76 4.18
C LEU A 40 -12.34 -0.93 5.41
N THR A 41 -13.59 -0.46 5.51
CA THR A 41 -14.08 0.29 6.67
C THR A 41 -14.02 -0.57 7.93
N GLU A 42 -14.49 -1.81 7.89
CA GLU A 42 -14.39 -2.74 9.02
C GLU A 42 -12.94 -2.97 9.46
N ILE A 43 -12.02 -3.18 8.51
CA ILE A 43 -10.58 -3.31 8.81
C ILE A 43 -10.06 -2.04 9.50
N PHE A 44 -10.43 -0.86 9.00
CA PHE A 44 -9.99 0.41 9.57
C PHE A 44 -10.58 0.64 10.96
N MET A 45 -11.85 0.30 11.20
CA MET A 45 -12.48 0.36 12.53
C MET A 45 -11.71 -0.49 13.54
N ASN A 46 -11.39 -1.75 13.20
CA ASN A 46 -10.57 -2.62 14.04
C ASN A 46 -9.16 -2.06 14.31
N TYR A 47 -8.59 -1.30 13.37
CA TYR A 47 -7.31 -0.61 13.57
C TYR A 47 -7.43 0.65 14.43
N ILE A 48 -8.54 1.40 14.30
CA ILE A 48 -8.85 2.66 15.00
C ILE A 48 -9.43 2.42 16.39
N GLU A 49 -9.86 1.22 16.72
CA GLU A 49 -10.17 0.82 18.09
C GLU A 49 -8.89 0.29 18.76
N PRO A 50 -8.38 0.87 19.86
CA PRO A 50 -7.30 0.22 20.59
C PRO A 50 -7.65 0.05 22.07
N ASP A 51 -7.37 -1.14 22.58
CA ASP A 51 -7.15 -1.37 24.00
C ASP A 51 -5.84 -0.72 24.52
N ALA A 52 -5.01 -0.12 23.66
CA ALA A 52 -3.64 0.25 24.02
C ALA A 52 -3.34 1.74 23.79
N GLN A 53 -2.89 2.39 24.88
CA GLN A 53 -2.21 3.68 24.99
C GLN A 53 -2.24 4.58 23.73
N ARG A 54 -3.06 5.64 23.77
CA ARG A 54 -2.80 6.82 22.94
C ARG A 54 -1.39 7.31 23.29
N LEU A 55 -0.43 7.15 22.37
CA LEU A 55 0.85 7.84 22.44
C LEU A 55 0.54 9.33 22.36
N TYR A 56 0.65 10.04 23.48
CA TYR A 56 0.62 11.50 23.51
C TYR A 56 1.66 11.96 22.48
N ASN A 57 1.21 12.67 21.42
CA ASN A 57 1.97 13.16 20.25
C ASN A 57 1.84 12.35 18.93
N ALA A 58 1.07 11.27 18.86
CA ALA A 58 0.78 10.60 17.59
C ALA A 58 -0.39 11.27 16.83
N LEU A 59 -0.30 11.32 15.50
CA LEU A 59 -1.43 11.69 14.65
C LEU A 59 -2.62 10.74 14.92
N PRO A 60 -3.87 11.24 14.85
CA PRO A 60 -5.06 10.39 14.82
C PRO A 60 -4.90 9.24 13.81
N ARG A 61 -5.26 8.02 14.20
CA ARG A 61 -5.19 6.84 13.32
C ARG A 61 -5.91 7.00 11.98
N PRO A 62 -7.07 7.68 11.88
CA PRO A 62 -7.68 7.97 10.59
C PRO A 62 -6.78 8.81 9.69
N LEU A 63 -6.07 9.79 10.26
CA LEU A 63 -5.11 10.61 9.52
C LEU A 63 -3.92 9.78 9.04
N LEU A 64 -3.43 8.82 9.83
CA LEU A 64 -2.38 7.89 9.39
C LEU A 64 -2.85 7.05 8.19
N LEU A 65 -4.06 6.50 8.24
CA LEU A 65 -4.65 5.72 7.13
C LEU A 65 -4.78 6.57 5.85
N SER A 66 -5.14 7.85 6.00
CA SER A 66 -5.30 8.78 4.88
C SER A 66 -4.00 9.10 4.10
N GLN A 67 -2.84 8.78 4.67
CA GLN A 67 -1.53 9.01 4.06
C GLN A 67 -1.08 7.85 3.15
N ILE A 68 -1.75 6.70 3.17
CA ILE A 68 -1.30 5.49 2.46
C ILE A 68 -1.55 5.59 0.95
N CYS A 69 -2.78 5.91 0.54
CA CYS A 69 -3.12 6.14 -0.87
C CYS A 69 -4.39 6.96 -1.02
N ALA A 70 -4.67 7.42 -2.26
CA ALA A 70 -5.85 8.23 -2.57
C ALA A 70 -7.18 7.52 -2.25
N GLN A 71 -7.28 6.21 -2.51
CA GLN A 71 -8.49 5.42 -2.19
C GLN A 71 -8.79 5.44 -0.69
N TRP A 72 -7.77 5.23 0.15
CA TRP A 72 -7.92 5.19 1.60
C TRP A 72 -8.23 6.57 2.17
N ARG A 73 -7.60 7.61 1.63
CA ARG A 73 -7.91 9.00 1.97
C ARG A 73 -9.37 9.33 1.72
N ASN A 74 -9.86 9.01 0.52
CA ASN A 74 -11.26 9.24 0.17
C ASN A 74 -12.18 8.46 1.11
N LEU A 75 -11.88 7.18 1.38
CA LEU A 75 -12.69 6.38 2.28
C LEU A 75 -12.74 6.98 3.69
N VAL A 76 -11.59 7.34 4.27
CA VAL A 76 -11.53 7.98 5.60
C VAL A 76 -12.27 9.31 5.64
N GLN A 77 -12.20 10.10 4.56
CA GLN A 77 -12.85 11.40 4.48
C GLN A 77 -14.39 11.28 4.43
N PHE A 78 -14.91 10.26 3.74
CA PHE A 78 -16.34 10.10 3.49
C PHE A 78 -17.04 9.08 4.40
N THR A 79 -16.33 8.50 5.37
CA THR A 79 -16.87 7.52 6.30
C THR A 79 -16.78 8.05 7.74
N PRO A 80 -17.83 8.74 8.24
CA PRO A 80 -17.80 9.42 9.54
C PRO A 80 -17.51 8.54 10.75
N CYS A 81 -17.88 7.25 10.71
CA CYS A 81 -17.64 6.34 11.83
C CYS A 81 -16.16 6.05 12.12
N LEU A 82 -15.25 6.41 11.20
CA LEU A 82 -13.81 6.25 11.38
C LEU A 82 -13.18 7.36 12.24
N TRP A 83 -13.90 8.44 12.58
CA TRP A 83 -13.40 9.55 13.40
C TRP A 83 -13.87 9.44 14.84
#